data_AF-A0A7Y5BMW6-F1
#
_entry.id   AF-A0A7Y5BMW6-F1
#
_cell.length_a   1.000
_cell.length_b   1.000
_cell.length_c   1.000
_cell.angle_alpha   90.00
_cell.angle_beta   90.00
_cell.angle_gamma   90.00
#
_symmetry.space_group_name_H-M   'P 1'
#
loop_
_entity.id
_entity.type
_entity.pdbx_description
1 polymer ?
#
loop_
_entity_poly.entity_id
_entity_poly.type
_entity_poly.pdbx_seq_one_letter_code
_entity_poly.pdbx_strand_id
1 'polypeptide(L)'
;MNLIISARLFNPIGQQDGGWSFRFYIRDNIGKSAIAITFTEDRYLYVDLNEYDVEGNDVNDWSHFAEIPNLAIEFNEYNDIEIFAIEKILLVFVNNEFVVNIDLPKELESGIISIRSGVYTDSTEGLQAKYEDLRICPLD
;
A
#
# COMPACT_ATOMS: atom_id res chain seq x y z
N MET A 1 8.43 -6.26 -14.71
CA MET A 1 7.59 -5.16 -15.23
C MET A 1 7.78 -3.96 -14.33
N ASN A 2 8.30 -2.88 -14.89
CA ASN A 2 8.44 -1.62 -14.19
C ASN A 2 7.09 -0.89 -14.26
N LEU A 3 6.68 -0.20 -13.21
CA LEU A 3 5.39 0.50 -13.20
C LEU A 3 5.37 1.66 -12.21
N ILE A 4 4.46 2.59 -12.48
CA ILE A 4 4.10 3.70 -11.60
C ILE A 4 2.63 3.52 -11.22
N ILE A 5 2.33 3.62 -9.92
CA ILE A 5 0.95 3.71 -9.41
C ILE A 5 0.79 5.10 -8.80
N SER A 6 -0.28 5.79 -9.15
CA SER A 6 -0.70 7.01 -8.46
C SER A 6 -2.14 6.91 -8.03
N ALA A 7 -2.48 7.40 -6.83
CA ALA A 7 -3.85 7.48 -6.36
C ALA A 7 -4.00 8.58 -5.29
N ARG A 8 -5.21 9.13 -5.17
CA ARG A 8 -5.61 9.96 -4.03
C ARG A 8 -6.40 9.12 -3.04
N LEU A 9 -5.92 9.01 -1.81
CA LEU A 9 -6.57 8.27 -0.72
C LEU A 9 -7.34 9.21 0.19
N PHE A 10 -8.52 8.81 0.66
CA PHE A 10 -9.36 9.63 1.54
C PHE A 10 -9.47 9.01 2.93
N ASN A 11 -9.18 9.81 3.95
CA ASN A 11 -9.27 9.37 5.33
C ASN A 11 -10.76 9.28 5.73
N PRO A 12 -11.30 8.07 5.97
CA PRO A 12 -12.71 7.90 6.27
C PRO A 12 -13.07 8.37 7.68
N ILE A 13 -12.08 8.43 8.57
CA ILE A 13 -12.16 8.82 9.97
C ILE A 13 -10.85 9.50 10.37
N GLY A 14 -10.88 10.29 11.45
CA GLY A 14 -9.65 10.76 12.10
C GLY A 14 -9.01 9.67 12.96
N GLN A 15 -7.70 9.75 13.16
CA GLN A 15 -6.94 8.79 13.97
C GLN A 15 -7.52 8.59 15.39
N GLN A 16 -8.14 9.62 15.98
CA GLN A 16 -8.73 9.54 17.32
C GLN A 16 -10.03 8.72 17.37
N ASP A 17 -10.69 8.54 16.23
CA ASP A 17 -12.00 7.87 16.12
C ASP A 17 -11.86 6.39 15.69
N GLY A 18 -10.65 5.96 15.32
CA GLY A 18 -10.31 4.59 14.95
C GLY A 18 -9.14 4.51 13.98
N GLY A 19 -8.97 3.33 13.36
CA GLY A 19 -7.92 3.05 12.41
C GLY A 19 -8.41 2.93 10.96
N TRP A 20 -7.52 3.20 10.01
CA TRP A 20 -7.78 2.98 8.60
C TRP A 20 -6.50 2.53 7.91
N SER A 21 -6.66 1.68 6.90
CA SER A 21 -5.52 1.28 6.08
C SER A 21 -5.86 1.25 4.61
N PHE A 22 -4.85 1.55 3.80
CA PHE A 22 -4.87 1.36 2.35
C PHE A 22 -3.73 0.46 1.97
N ARG A 23 -4.04 -0.60 1.23
CA ARG A 23 -3.07 -1.60 0.83
C ARG A 23 -3.09 -1.79 -0.69
N PHE A 24 -1.98 -1.48 -1.33
CA PHE A 24 -1.73 -1.81 -2.72
C PHE A 24 -1.05 -3.17 -2.78
N TYR A 25 -1.59 -4.06 -3.59
CA TYR A 25 -0.93 -5.30 -3.96
C TYR A 25 -0.41 -5.13 -5.37
N ILE A 26 0.90 -5.29 -5.53
CA ILE A 26 1.55 -5.32 -6.84
C ILE A 26 2.10 -6.72 -7.08
N ARG A 27 2.07 -7.14 -8.35
CA ARG A 27 2.52 -8.47 -8.77
C ARG A 27 1.77 -9.58 -8.02
N ASP A 28 0.50 -9.35 -7.75
CA ASP A 28 -0.37 -10.27 -7.03
C ASP A 28 -0.66 -11.48 -7.93
N ASN A 29 -0.06 -12.60 -7.57
CA ASN A 29 -0.35 -13.91 -8.10
C ASN A 29 -1.22 -14.62 -7.06
N ILE A 30 -2.53 -14.41 -7.17
CA ILE A 30 -3.56 -14.87 -6.23
C ILE A 30 -3.21 -16.23 -5.61
N GLY A 31 -3.00 -16.24 -4.29
CA GLY A 31 -2.70 -17.46 -3.52
C GLY A 31 -1.25 -17.98 -3.65
N LYS A 32 -0.34 -17.21 -4.25
CA LYS A 32 1.09 -17.53 -4.37
C LYS A 32 1.98 -16.43 -3.81
N SER A 33 1.92 -15.23 -4.38
CA SER A 33 2.78 -14.14 -3.93
C SER A 33 2.23 -12.77 -4.29
N ALA A 34 2.57 -11.76 -3.49
CA ALA A 34 2.32 -10.36 -3.78
C ALA A 34 3.27 -9.48 -2.98
N ILE A 35 3.63 -8.31 -3.51
CA ILE A 35 4.17 -7.24 -2.67
C ILE A 35 2.98 -6.42 -2.18
N ALA A 36 2.79 -6.37 -0.86
CA ALA A 36 1.77 -5.58 -0.22
C ALA A 36 2.38 -4.29 0.34
N ILE A 37 1.88 -3.14 -0.09
CA ILE A 37 2.33 -1.81 0.31
C ILE A 37 1.17 -1.18 1.09
N THR A 38 1.33 -1.05 2.40
CA THR A 38 0.27 -0.64 3.33
C THR A 38 0.56 0.72 3.93
N PHE A 39 -0.39 1.62 3.82
CA PHE A 39 -0.43 2.91 4.50
C PHE A 39 -1.45 2.82 5.64
N THR A 40 -1.09 3.31 6.82
CA THR A 40 -1.92 3.22 8.04
C THR A 40 -2.13 4.58 8.69
N GLU A 41 -3.18 4.71 9.50
CA GLU A 41 -3.57 5.94 10.19
C GLU A 41 -2.51 6.52 11.14
N ASP A 42 -1.56 5.68 11.57
CA ASP A 42 -0.49 6.01 12.50
C ASP A 42 0.79 6.50 11.81
N ARG A 43 0.68 6.88 10.53
CA ARG A 43 1.76 7.43 9.71
C ARG A 43 2.88 6.43 9.42
N TYR A 44 2.52 5.17 9.21
CA TYR A 44 3.47 4.16 8.79
C TYR A 44 3.19 3.61 7.40
N LEU A 45 4.30 3.23 6.77
CA LEU A 45 4.37 2.43 5.57
C LEU A 45 4.88 1.04 5.95
N TYR A 46 4.14 0.01 5.58
CA TYR A 46 4.61 -1.38 5.62
C TYR A 46 4.73 -1.90 4.19
N VAL A 47 5.85 -2.55 3.89
CA VAL A 47 6.03 -3.28 2.64
C VAL A 47 6.32 -4.73 2.96
N ASP A 48 5.37 -5.60 2.69
CA ASP A 48 5.45 -7.03 2.97
C ASP A 48 5.60 -7.80 1.67
N LEU A 49 6.47 -8.80 1.67
CA LEU A 49 6.51 -9.82 0.63
C LEU A 49 5.62 -10.98 1.06
N ASN A 50 4.35 -10.95 0.67
CA ASN A 50 3.46 -12.07 0.96
C ASN A 50 3.79 -13.21 0.02
N GLU A 51 4.12 -14.38 0.59
CA GLU A 51 4.33 -15.60 -0.17
C GLU A 51 3.68 -16.78 0.52
N TYR A 52 3.11 -17.65 -0.29
CA TYR A 52 2.41 -18.83 0.17
C TYR A 52 3.03 -20.07 -0.45
N ASP A 53 3.26 -21.09 0.37
CA ASP A 53 3.67 -22.39 -0.12
C ASP A 53 2.50 -23.12 -0.84
N VAL A 54 2.75 -24.33 -1.33
CA VAL A 54 1.74 -25.14 -2.01
C VAL A 54 0.57 -25.56 -1.11
N GLU A 55 0.73 -25.50 0.20
CA GLU A 55 -0.30 -25.78 1.19
C GLU A 55 -1.07 -24.50 1.59
N GLY A 56 -0.64 -23.33 1.09
CA GLY A 56 -1.21 -22.03 1.38
C GLY A 56 -0.71 -21.42 2.70
N ASN A 57 0.35 -21.97 3.30
CA ASN A 57 0.96 -21.39 4.49
C ASN A 57 1.74 -20.14 4.11
N ASP A 58 1.60 -19.08 4.90
CA ASP A 58 2.42 -17.88 4.76
C ASP A 58 3.88 -18.22 5.09
N VAL A 59 4.74 -18.05 4.11
CA VAL A 59 6.20 -18.25 4.20
C VAL A 59 6.96 -16.93 4.07
N ASN A 60 6.27 -15.80 4.28
CA ASN A 60 6.87 -14.48 4.32
C ASN A 60 7.99 -14.42 5.37
N ASP A 61 9.19 -14.02 4.93
CA ASP A 61 10.37 -13.79 5.77
C ASP A 61 10.94 -12.37 5.57
N TRP A 62 10.15 -11.47 4.96
CA TRP A 62 10.60 -10.13 4.64
C TRP A 62 9.49 -9.08 4.74
N SER A 63 9.75 -8.10 5.61
CA SER A 63 8.96 -6.88 5.73
C SER A 63 9.90 -5.69 5.86
N HIS A 64 9.48 -4.56 5.28
CA HIS A 64 10.11 -3.26 5.47
C HIS A 64 9.11 -2.29 6.10
N PHE A 65 9.64 -1.34 6.85
CA PHE A 65 8.86 -0.35 7.58
C PHE A 65 9.48 1.04 7.44
N ALA A 66 8.63 2.06 7.26
CA ALA A 66 9.05 3.45 7.24
C ALA A 66 7.99 4.37 7.86
N GLU A 67 8.46 5.45 8.49
CA GLU A 67 7.62 6.57 8.94
C GLU A 67 7.25 7.49 7.78
N ILE A 68 6.02 8.00 7.79
CA ILE A 68 5.45 8.92 6.81
C ILE A 68 5.01 10.21 7.51
N PRO A 69 5.95 11.07 7.95
CA PRO A 69 5.64 12.21 8.81
C PRO A 69 4.64 13.20 8.19
N ASN A 70 4.54 13.23 6.85
CA ASN A 70 3.68 14.10 6.09
C ASN A 70 2.33 13.46 5.66
N LEU A 71 2.00 12.26 6.17
CA LEU A 71 0.69 11.64 5.95
C LEU A 71 -0.37 12.44 6.70
N ALA A 72 -1.38 12.91 5.97
CA ALA A 72 -2.59 13.50 6.52
C ALA A 72 -3.41 12.39 7.18
N ILE A 73 -3.91 12.61 8.40
CA ILE A 73 -4.54 11.57 9.23
C ILE A 73 -5.89 11.98 9.81
N GLU A 74 -6.31 13.22 9.60
CA GLU A 74 -7.58 13.71 10.10
C GLU A 74 -8.72 13.34 9.15
N PHE A 75 -9.94 13.37 9.70
CA PHE A 75 -11.16 13.07 8.96
C PHE A 75 -11.29 13.98 7.73
N ASN A 76 -11.65 13.37 6.59
CA ASN A 76 -11.90 14.06 5.32
C ASN A 76 -10.67 14.79 4.74
N GLU A 77 -9.48 14.51 5.25
CA GLU A 77 -8.23 14.80 4.57
C GLU A 77 -7.93 13.74 3.50
N TYR A 78 -6.98 14.07 2.63
CA TYR A 78 -6.56 13.21 1.55
C TYR A 78 -5.03 13.09 1.49
N ASN A 79 -4.57 11.99 0.91
CA ASN A 79 -3.17 11.73 0.66
C ASN A 79 -2.94 11.39 -0.81
N ASP A 80 -2.06 12.14 -1.47
CA ASP A 80 -1.63 11.85 -2.83
C ASP A 80 -0.44 10.87 -2.78
N ILE A 81 -0.62 9.67 -3.32
CA ILE A 81 0.38 8.60 -3.27
C ILE A 81 0.94 8.36 -4.66
N GLU A 82 2.27 8.25 -4.76
CA GLU A 82 2.94 7.72 -5.94
C GLU A 82 3.92 6.61 -5.56
N ILE A 83 3.84 5.49 -6.27
CA ILE A 83 4.68 4.31 -6.05
C ILE A 83 5.35 3.96 -7.37
N PHE A 84 6.68 3.92 -7.37
CA PHE A 84 7.48 3.46 -8.49
C PHE A 84 8.04 2.09 -8.14
N ALA A 85 7.62 1.06 -8.85
CA ALA A 85 8.19 -0.28 -8.73
C ALA A 85 9.02 -0.56 -9.98
N ILE A 86 10.35 -0.46 -9.86
CA ILE A 86 11.31 -0.58 -10.94
C ILE A 86 12.27 -1.72 -10.59
N GLU A 87 12.21 -2.82 -11.33
CA GLU A 87 12.98 -4.04 -11.06
C GLU A 87 12.77 -4.53 -9.62
N LYS A 88 13.77 -4.38 -8.75
CA LYS A 88 13.77 -4.71 -7.32
C LYS A 88 13.70 -3.47 -6.43
N ILE A 89 13.41 -2.30 -6.99
CA ILE A 89 13.40 -1.05 -6.26
C ILE A 89 11.96 -0.58 -6.13
N LEU A 90 11.57 -0.21 -4.92
CA LEU A 90 10.33 0.47 -4.63
C LEU A 90 10.63 1.88 -4.13
N LEU A 91 10.20 2.90 -4.87
CA LEU A 91 10.21 4.29 -4.41
C LEU A 91 8.79 4.68 -4.05
N VAL A 92 8.61 5.26 -2.86
CA VAL A 92 7.31 5.71 -2.38
C VAL A 92 7.37 7.21 -2.11
N PHE A 93 6.39 7.91 -2.66
CA PHE A 93 6.14 9.32 -2.44
C PHE A 93 4.74 9.49 -1.86
N VAL A 94 4.62 10.38 -0.89
CA VAL A 94 3.35 10.75 -0.25
C VAL A 94 3.28 12.26 -0.22
N ASN A 95 2.16 12.84 -0.63
CA ASN A 95 1.91 14.27 -0.68
C ASN A 95 3.01 15.06 -1.40
N ASN A 96 3.49 14.51 -2.53
CA ASN A 96 4.59 15.02 -3.36
C ASN A 96 5.99 15.04 -2.69
N GLU A 97 6.16 14.39 -1.54
CA GLU A 97 7.46 14.25 -0.88
C GLU A 97 7.94 12.80 -0.93
N PHE A 98 9.25 12.63 -1.09
CA PHE A 98 9.89 11.34 -1.03
C PHE A 98 9.87 10.78 0.39
N VAL A 99 9.38 9.55 0.55
CA VAL A 99 9.30 8.86 1.84
C VAL A 99 10.43 7.86 1.98
N VAL A 100 10.52 6.90 1.05
CA VAL A 100 11.47 5.80 1.17
C VAL A 100 11.85 5.20 -0.18
N ASN A 101 13.06 4.62 -0.20
CA ASN A 101 13.56 3.74 -1.25
C ASN A 101 13.83 2.37 -0.61
N ILE A 102 13.21 1.32 -1.15
CA ILE A 102 13.30 -0.04 -0.61
C ILE A 102 13.83 -0.98 -1.69
N ASP A 103 14.93 -1.67 -1.37
CA ASP A 103 15.43 -2.81 -2.13
C ASP A 103 14.61 -4.07 -1.78
N LEU A 104 13.82 -4.55 -2.73
CA LEU A 104 13.07 -5.78 -2.64
C LEU A 104 14.02 -6.99 -2.69
N PRO A 105 13.78 -8.04 -1.87
CA PRO A 105 14.69 -9.18 -1.75
C PRO A 105 14.78 -9.99 -3.05
N LYS A 106 13.75 -9.91 -3.91
CA LYS A 106 13.72 -10.57 -5.21
C LYS A 106 12.75 -9.90 -6.18
N GLU A 107 12.89 -10.25 -7.44
CA GLU A 107 11.87 -9.96 -8.43
C GLU A 107 10.74 -10.97 -8.28
N LEU A 108 9.50 -10.48 -8.25
CA LEU A 108 8.33 -11.33 -8.39
C LEU A 108 7.92 -11.45 -9.84
N GLU A 109 7.30 -12.58 -10.18
CA GLU A 109 6.62 -12.77 -11.45
C GLU A 109 5.60 -11.66 -11.69
N SER A 110 5.29 -11.37 -12.95
CA SER A 110 4.19 -10.46 -13.28
C SER A 110 2.88 -11.00 -12.69
N GLY A 111 2.01 -10.11 -12.22
CA GLY A 111 0.73 -10.46 -11.60
C GLY A 111 -0.24 -9.30 -11.70
N ILE A 112 -1.41 -9.44 -11.08
CA ILE A 112 -2.40 -8.37 -11.07
C ILE A 112 -1.96 -7.25 -10.12
N ILE A 113 -2.57 -6.09 -10.28
CA ILE A 113 -2.47 -4.97 -9.34
C ILE A 113 -3.85 -4.82 -8.72
N SER A 114 -3.92 -4.77 -7.39
CA SER A 114 -5.18 -4.53 -6.68
C SER A 114 -4.97 -3.53 -5.56
N ILE A 115 -6.03 -2.82 -5.19
CA ILE A 115 -6.08 -1.97 -4.02
C ILE A 115 -7.16 -2.49 -3.08
N ARG A 116 -6.84 -2.57 -1.80
CA ARG A 116 -7.77 -2.93 -0.73
C ARG A 116 -7.72 -1.83 0.32
N SER A 117 -8.83 -1.59 0.98
CA SER A 117 -8.89 -0.64 2.07
C SER A 117 -9.63 -1.24 3.26
N GLY A 118 -9.26 -0.81 4.46
CA GLY A 118 -9.81 -1.26 5.73
C GLY A 118 -10.15 -0.07 6.62
N VAL A 119 -11.22 -0.22 7.41
CA VAL A 119 -11.62 0.72 8.47
C VAL A 119 -11.86 -0.10 9.73
N TYR A 120 -11.29 0.35 10.84
CA TYR A 120 -11.29 -0.34 12.13
C TYR A 120 -11.81 0.63 13.20
N THR A 121 -13.07 0.46 13.58
CA THR A 121 -13.75 1.34 14.54
C THR A 121 -14.69 0.54 15.43
N ASP A 122 -15.04 1.09 16.59
CA ASP A 122 -16.12 0.56 17.44
C ASP A 122 -17.52 0.88 16.86
N SER A 123 -17.60 1.79 15.88
CA SER A 123 -18.83 2.16 15.17
C SER A 123 -18.65 1.97 13.66
N THR A 124 -19.26 0.94 13.10
CA THR A 124 -19.00 0.46 11.73
C THR A 124 -20.01 0.94 10.69
N GLU A 125 -21.01 1.75 11.06
CA GLU A 125 -22.07 2.12 10.14
C GLU A 125 -21.63 3.20 9.13
N GLY A 126 -21.46 2.76 7.88
CA GLY A 126 -21.42 3.64 6.70
C GLY A 126 -20.04 4.19 6.32
N LEU A 127 -18.98 3.86 7.05
CA LEU A 127 -17.63 4.34 6.77
C LEU A 127 -16.93 3.45 5.74
N GLN A 128 -16.37 4.07 4.70
CA GLN A 128 -15.57 3.40 3.69
C GLN A 128 -14.33 4.23 3.39
N ALA A 129 -13.16 3.61 3.49
CA ALA A 129 -11.91 4.14 2.97
C ALA A 129 -11.98 4.18 1.44
N LYS A 130 -11.97 5.39 0.87
CA LYS A 130 -12.15 5.66 -0.57
C LYS A 130 -10.84 6.07 -1.20
N TYR A 131 -10.77 5.88 -2.52
CA TYR A 131 -9.69 6.40 -3.34
C TYR A 131 -10.25 6.98 -4.64
N GLU A 132 -9.53 7.93 -5.22
CA GLU A 132 -9.83 8.55 -6.52
C GLU A 132 -8.56 8.65 -7.37
N ASP A 133 -8.73 8.97 -8.65
CA ASP A 133 -7.64 9.22 -9.60
C ASP A 133 -6.59 8.10 -9.67
N LEU A 134 -7.01 6.85 -9.48
CA LEU A 134 -6.12 5.69 -9.62
C LEU A 134 -5.60 5.61 -11.05
N ARG A 135 -4.27 5.69 -11.21
CA ARG A 135 -3.57 5.47 -12.46
C ARG A 135 -2.50 4.42 -12.26
N ILE A 136 -2.35 3.57 -13.27
CA ILE A 136 -1.32 2.55 -13.33
C ILE A 136 -0.64 2.72 -14.69
N CYS A 137 0.64 3.05 -14.67
CA CYS A 137 1.44 3.28 -15.87
C CYS A 137 2.56 2.24 -15.93
N PRO A 138 2.44 1.20 -16.78
CA PRO A 138 3.56 0.31 -17.08
C PRO A 138 4.71 1.11 -17.73
N LEU A 139 5.94 0.77 -17.36
CA LEU A 139 7.15 1.30 -17.97
C LEU A 139 7.80 0.19 -18.80
N ASP A 140 8.04 0.47 -20.08
CA ASP A 140 8.73 -0.40 -21.03
C ASP A 140 10.25 -0.44 -20.81
#